data_AF-A8X8A4-F1
#
_entry.id   AF-A8X8A4-F1
#
_cell.length_a   1.000
_cell.length_b   1.000
_cell.length_c   1.000
_cell.angle_alpha   90.00
_cell.angle_beta   90.00
_cell.angle_gamma   90.00
#
_symmetry.space_group_name_H-M   'P 1'
#
loop_
_entity.id
_entity.type
_entity.pdbx_description
1 polymer ?
#
loop_
_entity_poly.entity_id
_entity_poly.type
_entity_poly.pdbx_seq_one_letter_code
_entity_poly.pdbx_strand_id
1 'polypeptide(L)'
;MSREESNSDDEHQLAVKADPKYIREQKLVSFNKETSLAIKESLSKVAKYIGGFKLWPLLNDDCKRMVIDNLDYKMRCRLAITSKKHYALISVHPIHIHSIAFTDVSIPLLSPSFQTFQKSVMVVIEFEKDANQKYEIMFSEAGNSNYHEDAVEMVERFMKISQYGISTLRVAMRKYPLEKSRIKFLPNVKQVFMSLNDDNLIKWWLSKVPKDLDEFQLIPRDYSPILSSISTEMLALPQIVCCKKLCIYECYKFLNGDLLKLQARRISLNIQHVSDTEINQFLIVRNKNNVSEKIKFFQNWQNGKYVDGFKEACFFSTKRRDLRILLSGIENIIMWDDDFKEENSEIYAILKRRCFVKTCIQIPSKLNSFNSITANFDNHMINIFATGKAMKRDGKQYTRYRMP
;
A
#
# COMPACT_ATOMS: atom_id res chain seq x y z
N MET A 1 76.40 4.34 -9.40
CA MET A 1 75.29 5.23 -9.03
C MET A 1 74.00 4.60 -9.52
N SER A 2 72.99 4.53 -8.62
CA SER A 2 71.57 4.09 -8.76
C SER A 2 71.32 2.67 -9.30
N ARG A 3 70.86 1.72 -8.46
CA ARG A 3 69.49 1.48 -7.94
C ARG A 3 68.49 1.10 -9.04
N GLU A 4 68.06 -0.16 -9.02
CA GLU A 4 66.67 -0.56 -9.24
C GLU A 4 66.39 -1.83 -8.42
N GLU A 5 65.44 -1.68 -7.49
CA GLU A 5 64.88 -2.71 -6.62
C GLU A 5 63.82 -3.49 -7.40
N SER A 6 63.98 -4.80 -7.53
CA SER A 6 62.91 -5.72 -7.96
C SER A 6 62.28 -6.36 -6.72
N ASN A 7 61.19 -5.76 -6.22
CA ASN A 7 60.26 -6.43 -5.31
C ASN A 7 59.43 -7.44 -6.12
N SER A 8 60.00 -8.61 -6.35
CA SER A 8 59.21 -9.85 -6.49
C SER A 8 59.04 -10.41 -5.09
N ASP A 9 57.79 -10.58 -4.65
CA ASP A 9 57.31 -11.49 -3.59
C ASP A 9 56.24 -10.77 -2.77
N ASP A 10 55.00 -10.72 -3.30
CA ASP A 10 53.78 -10.52 -2.48
C ASP A 10 52.44 -10.74 -3.23
N GLU A 11 52.42 -11.11 -4.53
CA GLU A 11 51.16 -11.31 -5.28
C GLU A 11 50.58 -12.74 -5.29
N HIS A 12 51.17 -13.67 -4.56
CA HIS A 12 50.70 -15.06 -4.53
C HIS A 12 50.55 -15.60 -3.12
N GLN A 13 49.56 -15.10 -2.36
CA GLN A 13 48.86 -15.85 -1.31
C GLN A 13 47.76 -15.03 -0.62
N LEU A 14 46.64 -14.79 -1.31
CA LEU A 14 45.36 -14.52 -0.64
C LEU A 14 44.29 -15.43 -1.23
N ALA A 15 44.48 -16.72 -0.96
CA ALA A 15 43.45 -17.74 -1.03
C ALA A 15 42.39 -17.48 0.04
N VAL A 16 41.55 -16.46 -0.15
CA VAL A 16 40.28 -16.39 0.57
C VAL A 16 39.32 -17.31 -0.16
N LYS A 17 39.40 -18.61 0.15
CA LYS A 17 38.23 -19.49 0.05
C LYS A 17 37.15 -18.81 0.89
N ALA A 18 36.22 -18.11 0.25
CA ALA A 18 35.06 -17.56 0.93
C ALA A 18 34.37 -18.71 1.66
N ASP A 19 34.54 -18.78 2.98
CA ASP A 19 34.01 -19.84 3.82
C ASP A 19 32.48 -19.84 3.68
N PRO A 20 31.86 -20.94 3.18
CA PRO A 20 30.42 -21.04 3.07
C PRO A 20 29.67 -20.82 4.39
N LYS A 21 30.34 -21.00 5.55
CA LYS A 21 29.77 -20.67 6.87
C LYS A 21 29.53 -19.17 7.07
N TYR A 22 30.45 -18.31 6.62
CA TYR A 22 30.32 -16.85 6.73
C TYR A 22 29.09 -16.31 5.98
N ILE A 23 28.67 -17.02 4.93
CA ILE A 23 27.57 -16.63 4.04
C ILE A 23 26.22 -17.21 4.50
N ARG A 24 26.21 -18.38 5.15
CA ARG A 24 24.97 -19.00 5.67
C ARG A 24 24.34 -18.25 6.83
N GLU A 25 25.15 -17.59 7.66
CA GLU A 25 24.64 -16.88 8.85
C GLU A 25 23.86 -15.59 8.50
N GLN A 26 24.03 -15.01 7.30
CA GLN A 26 23.28 -13.82 6.88
C GLN A 26 21.87 -14.12 6.30
N LYS A 27 21.55 -15.38 5.97
CA LYS A 27 20.23 -15.76 5.43
C LYS A 27 19.13 -15.91 6.50
N LEU A 28 19.44 -15.67 7.77
CA LEU A 28 18.53 -15.85 8.91
C LEU A 28 18.39 -14.58 9.77
N VAL A 29 18.08 -13.42 9.18
CA VAL A 29 17.62 -12.29 10.02
C VAL A 29 16.53 -11.48 9.30
N SER A 30 15.33 -11.57 9.83
CA SER A 30 14.18 -10.72 9.55
C SER A 30 14.48 -9.24 9.83
N PHE A 31 14.15 -8.38 8.86
CA PHE A 31 13.95 -6.92 8.93
C PHE A 31 14.35 -6.21 10.25
N ASN A 32 15.62 -5.80 10.36
CA ASN A 32 16.04 -4.68 11.21
C ASN A 32 17.08 -3.80 10.46
N LYS A 33 17.15 -2.52 10.84
CA LYS A 33 17.94 -1.48 10.15
C LYS A 33 19.46 -1.76 10.18
N GLU A 34 19.94 -2.42 11.23
CA GLU A 34 21.34 -2.85 11.38
C GLU A 34 21.71 -3.95 10.38
N THR A 35 20.80 -4.89 10.12
CA THR A 35 20.99 -5.97 9.12
C THR A 35 21.13 -5.40 7.71
N SER A 36 20.35 -4.37 7.37
CA SER A 36 20.45 -3.69 6.07
C SER A 36 21.80 -3.01 5.86
N LEU A 37 22.39 -2.44 6.92
CA LEU A 37 23.70 -1.80 6.87
C LEU A 37 24.82 -2.82 6.65
N ALA A 38 24.78 -3.93 7.39
CA ALA A 38 25.73 -5.04 7.25
C ALA A 38 25.68 -5.69 5.85
N ILE A 39 24.49 -5.84 5.26
CA ILE A 39 24.32 -6.33 3.89
C ILE A 39 24.95 -5.35 2.88
N LYS A 40 24.72 -4.04 3.04
CA LYS A 40 25.31 -3.02 2.16
C LYS A 40 26.83 -3.01 2.21
N GLU A 41 27.42 -3.11 3.40
CA GLU A 41 28.87 -3.21 3.56
C GLU A 41 29.43 -4.49 2.91
N SER A 42 28.74 -5.62 3.10
CA SER A 42 29.13 -6.90 2.50
C SER A 42 29.08 -6.83 0.96
N LEU A 43 28.04 -6.23 0.40
CA LEU A 43 27.91 -6.01 -1.05
C LEU A 43 28.96 -5.05 -1.59
N SER A 44 29.32 -3.99 -0.85
CA SER A 44 30.40 -3.09 -1.24
C SER A 44 31.76 -3.81 -1.33
N LYS A 45 32.06 -4.69 -0.35
CA LYS A 45 33.26 -5.53 -0.38
C LYS A 45 33.28 -6.46 -1.58
N VAL A 46 32.15 -7.12 -1.87
CA VAL A 46 32.01 -8.01 -3.04
C VAL A 46 32.13 -7.23 -4.35
N ALA A 47 31.48 -6.07 -4.46
CA ALA A 47 31.56 -5.20 -5.65
C ALA A 47 33.00 -4.73 -5.92
N LYS A 48 33.74 -4.36 -4.85
CA LYS A 48 35.16 -3.99 -4.93
C LYS A 48 36.02 -5.18 -5.36
N TYR A 49 35.75 -6.36 -4.81
CA TYR A 49 36.47 -7.59 -5.15
C TYR A 49 36.25 -8.01 -6.61
N ILE A 50 35.02 -8.01 -7.11
CA ILE A 50 34.74 -8.45 -8.49
C ILE A 50 35.28 -7.48 -9.56
N GLY A 51 35.69 -6.27 -9.18
CA GLY A 51 36.37 -5.31 -10.06
C GLY A 51 35.57 -4.96 -11.31
N GLY A 52 34.25 -4.80 -11.20
CA GLY A 52 33.38 -4.60 -12.36
C GLY A 52 33.22 -5.86 -13.21
N PHE A 53 32.95 -7.00 -12.57
CA PHE A 53 32.81 -8.33 -13.18
C PHE A 53 34.09 -8.94 -13.79
N LYS A 54 35.26 -8.30 -13.69
CA LYS A 54 36.55 -8.87 -14.14
C LYS A 54 36.86 -10.21 -13.48
N LEU A 55 36.60 -10.34 -12.18
CA LEU A 55 36.80 -11.58 -11.42
C LEU A 55 35.52 -12.43 -11.30
N TRP A 56 34.47 -12.12 -12.06
CA TRP A 56 33.22 -12.88 -12.07
C TRP A 56 33.40 -14.39 -12.34
N PRO A 57 34.30 -14.83 -13.26
CA PRO A 57 34.51 -16.25 -13.49
C PRO A 57 35.00 -17.02 -12.25
N LEU A 58 35.75 -16.35 -11.36
CA LEU A 58 36.35 -16.94 -10.17
C LEU A 58 35.36 -17.15 -9.02
N LEU A 59 34.22 -16.47 -9.04
CA LEU A 59 33.19 -16.66 -8.02
C LEU A 59 32.51 -18.03 -8.18
N ASN A 60 32.31 -18.73 -7.06
CA ASN A 60 31.43 -19.89 -7.03
C ASN A 60 29.96 -19.47 -7.27
N ASP A 61 29.10 -20.45 -7.53
CA ASP A 61 27.71 -20.16 -7.87
C ASP A 61 26.99 -19.46 -6.70
N ASP A 62 27.21 -19.82 -5.44
CA ASP A 62 26.53 -19.18 -4.30
C ASP A 62 26.88 -17.69 -4.16
N CYS A 63 28.13 -17.30 -4.36
CA CYS A 63 28.54 -15.89 -4.39
C CYS A 63 27.90 -15.15 -5.57
N LYS A 64 27.83 -15.79 -6.74
CA LYS A 64 27.18 -15.21 -7.92
C LYS A 64 25.68 -14.99 -7.70
N ARG A 65 25.00 -15.90 -7.01
CA ARG A 65 23.58 -15.78 -6.65
C ARG A 65 23.31 -14.54 -5.80
N MET A 66 24.14 -14.32 -4.77
CA MET A 66 24.02 -13.14 -3.91
C MET A 66 24.23 -11.82 -4.69
N VAL A 67 25.18 -11.78 -5.63
CA VAL A 67 25.34 -10.62 -6.51
C VAL A 67 24.09 -10.44 -7.39
N ILE A 68 23.62 -11.51 -8.04
CA ILE A 68 22.42 -11.49 -8.89
C ILE A 68 21.21 -10.95 -8.14
N ASP A 69 20.99 -11.37 -6.88
CA ASP A 69 19.88 -10.90 -6.04
C ASP A 69 19.84 -9.36 -5.91
N ASN A 70 20.99 -8.70 -6.04
CA ASN A 70 21.14 -7.25 -5.93
C ASN A 70 21.31 -6.53 -7.28
N LEU A 71 21.26 -7.26 -8.40
CA LEU A 71 21.24 -6.65 -9.73
C LEU A 71 19.82 -6.25 -10.13
N ASP A 72 19.70 -5.08 -10.74
CA ASP A 72 18.47 -4.66 -11.42
C ASP A 72 18.14 -5.58 -12.61
N TYR A 73 16.89 -5.51 -13.10
CA TYR A 73 16.44 -6.35 -14.21
C TYR A 73 17.30 -6.19 -15.47
N LYS A 74 17.75 -4.97 -15.77
CA LYS A 74 18.52 -4.67 -16.98
C LYS A 74 19.93 -5.29 -16.92
N MET A 75 20.59 -5.21 -15.78
CA MET A 75 21.88 -5.82 -15.51
C MET A 75 21.79 -7.34 -15.54
N ARG A 76 20.71 -7.92 -14.97
CA ARG A 76 20.45 -9.37 -15.07
C ARG A 76 20.29 -9.81 -16.52
N CYS A 77 19.51 -9.10 -17.33
CA CYS A 77 19.36 -9.39 -18.77
C CYS A 77 20.70 -9.32 -19.51
N ARG A 78 21.50 -8.27 -19.25
CA ARG A 78 22.85 -8.12 -19.85
C ARG A 78 23.78 -9.25 -19.45
N LEU A 79 23.75 -9.69 -18.20
CA LEU A 79 24.57 -10.81 -17.73
C LEU A 79 24.10 -12.14 -18.33
N ALA A 80 22.78 -12.34 -18.47
CA ALA A 80 22.20 -13.57 -19.01
C ALA A 80 22.61 -13.82 -20.47
N ILE A 81 22.73 -12.78 -21.30
CA ILE A 81 23.14 -12.92 -22.71
C ILE A 81 24.63 -13.25 -22.89
N THR A 82 25.46 -13.10 -21.85
CA THR A 82 26.91 -13.33 -21.98
C THR A 82 27.29 -14.81 -22.08
N SER A 83 26.49 -15.73 -21.51
CA SER A 83 26.73 -17.18 -21.66
C SER A 83 25.51 -18.01 -21.27
N LYS A 84 25.40 -19.23 -21.83
CA LYS A 84 24.38 -20.22 -21.43
C LYS A 84 24.42 -20.55 -19.94
N LYS A 85 25.62 -20.59 -19.34
CA LYS A 85 25.80 -20.86 -17.90
C LYS A 85 25.24 -19.72 -17.04
N HIS A 86 25.47 -18.46 -17.44
CA HIS A 86 24.92 -17.30 -16.74
C HIS A 86 23.41 -17.20 -16.91
N TYR A 87 22.90 -17.48 -18.12
CA TYR A 87 21.45 -17.58 -18.35
C TYR A 87 20.80 -18.59 -17.41
N ALA A 88 21.33 -19.82 -17.34
CA ALA A 88 20.80 -20.87 -16.47
C ALA A 88 20.83 -20.48 -14.98
N LEU A 89 21.88 -19.78 -14.55
CA LEU A 89 22.00 -19.28 -13.18
C LEU A 89 20.96 -18.18 -12.89
N ILE A 90 20.75 -17.24 -13.82
CA ILE A 90 19.83 -16.11 -13.63
C ILE A 90 18.37 -16.56 -13.75
N SER A 91 18.06 -17.48 -14.67
CA SER A 91 16.69 -17.93 -14.93
C SER A 91 16.04 -18.64 -13.74
N VAL A 92 16.83 -19.20 -12.83
CA VAL A 92 16.34 -19.83 -11.60
C VAL A 92 16.23 -18.84 -10.43
N HIS A 93 16.74 -17.61 -10.57
CA HIS A 93 16.68 -16.58 -9.53
C HIS A 93 15.46 -15.69 -9.73
N PRO A 94 14.60 -15.54 -8.69
CA PRO A 94 13.44 -14.69 -8.80
C PRO A 94 13.85 -13.25 -9.05
N ILE A 95 13.10 -12.58 -9.93
CA ILE A 95 13.24 -11.16 -10.17
C ILE A 95 12.34 -10.42 -9.20
N HIS A 96 12.88 -9.41 -8.52
CA HIS A 96 12.06 -8.56 -7.67
C HIS A 96 11.16 -7.68 -8.54
N ILE A 97 9.85 -7.77 -8.36
CA ILE A 97 8.88 -6.88 -9.00
C ILE A 97 8.16 -6.14 -7.87
N HIS A 98 8.26 -4.82 -7.87
CA HIS A 98 7.54 -4.00 -6.90
C HIS A 98 6.04 -4.00 -7.20
N SER A 99 5.67 -3.63 -8.43
CA SER A 99 4.27 -3.41 -8.83
C SER A 99 3.97 -3.97 -10.21
N ILE A 100 2.75 -4.48 -10.37
CA ILE A 100 2.16 -4.85 -11.67
C ILE A 100 0.81 -4.14 -11.81
N ALA A 101 0.60 -3.51 -12.96
CA ALA A 101 -0.67 -2.88 -13.33
C ALA A 101 -1.22 -3.39 -14.66
N PHE A 102 -2.54 -3.56 -14.73
CA PHE A 102 -3.28 -3.83 -15.97
C PHE A 102 -4.44 -2.85 -16.08
N THR A 103 -4.49 -2.12 -17.18
CA THR A 103 -5.42 -1.00 -17.34
C THR A 103 -5.96 -1.05 -18.77
N ASP A 104 -7.26 -1.29 -18.97
CA ASP A 104 -7.88 -0.99 -20.27
C ASP A 104 -7.55 0.46 -20.68
N VAL A 105 -7.31 0.78 -21.94
CA VAL A 105 -7.12 2.17 -22.39
C VAL A 105 -7.81 2.34 -23.72
N SER A 106 -8.39 3.52 -23.95
CA SER A 106 -8.99 3.89 -25.22
C SER A 106 -8.12 4.95 -25.86
N ILE A 107 -7.50 4.63 -26.99
CA ILE A 107 -6.55 5.50 -27.66
C ILE A 107 -7.25 6.15 -28.85
N PRO A 108 -7.27 7.49 -28.95
CA PRO A 108 -7.83 8.15 -30.12
C PRO A 108 -7.04 7.74 -31.36
N LEU A 109 -7.72 7.22 -32.37
CA LEU A 109 -7.14 7.06 -33.69
C LEU A 109 -7.19 8.41 -34.40
N LEU A 110 -6.07 8.85 -34.95
CA LEU A 110 -6.00 10.07 -35.75
C LEU A 110 -6.74 9.85 -37.07
N SER A 111 -8.07 9.97 -37.06
CA SER A 111 -8.91 10.03 -38.26
C SER A 111 -9.63 11.38 -38.30
N PRO A 112 -9.50 12.17 -39.39
CA PRO A 112 -10.12 13.50 -39.49
C PRO A 112 -11.66 13.50 -39.47
N SER A 113 -12.31 12.35 -39.69
CA SER A 113 -13.76 12.28 -39.96
C SER A 113 -14.58 11.54 -38.90
N PHE A 114 -13.96 10.79 -37.98
CA PHE A 114 -14.66 10.12 -36.87
C PHE A 114 -13.71 9.96 -35.67
N GLN A 115 -14.20 10.27 -34.46
CA GLN A 115 -13.52 9.89 -33.21
C GLN A 115 -13.66 8.37 -33.02
N THR A 116 -12.82 7.59 -33.70
CA THR A 116 -12.67 6.16 -33.42
C THR A 116 -11.61 5.97 -32.34
N PHE A 117 -11.89 5.09 -31.39
CA PHE A 117 -10.96 4.75 -30.31
C PHE A 117 -10.51 3.31 -30.48
N GLN A 118 -9.20 3.07 -30.47
CA GLN A 118 -8.65 1.73 -30.37
C GLN A 118 -8.65 1.30 -28.90
N LYS A 119 -9.32 0.18 -28.61
CA LYS A 119 -9.27 -0.44 -27.30
C LYS A 119 -7.96 -1.17 -27.14
N SER A 120 -7.31 -0.96 -26.01
CA SER A 120 -6.08 -1.66 -25.66
C SER A 120 -6.05 -2.01 -24.18
N VAL A 121 -5.13 -2.89 -23.78
CA VAL A 121 -4.72 -3.07 -22.39
C VAL A 121 -3.30 -2.57 -22.25
N MET A 122 -3.09 -1.65 -21.33
CA MET A 122 -1.76 -1.23 -20.91
C MET A 122 -1.32 -2.07 -19.70
N VAL A 123 -0.19 -2.73 -19.85
CA VAL A 123 0.52 -3.45 -18.79
C VAL A 123 1.71 -2.61 -18.35
N VAL A 124 1.83 -2.38 -17.05
CA VAL A 124 2.96 -1.66 -16.46
C VAL A 124 3.62 -2.53 -15.40
N ILE A 125 4.93 -2.73 -15.53
CA ILE A 125 5.75 -3.46 -14.56
C ILE A 125 6.77 -2.50 -13.96
N GLU A 126 6.75 -2.40 -12.63
CA GLU A 126 7.69 -1.60 -11.85
C GLU A 126 8.58 -2.55 -11.05
N PHE A 127 9.88 -2.56 -11.33
CA PHE A 127 10.83 -3.41 -10.61
C PHE A 127 11.21 -2.83 -9.24
N GLU A 128 11.27 -1.51 -9.13
CA GLU A 128 11.58 -0.78 -7.91
C GLU A 128 10.46 0.21 -7.58
N LYS A 129 10.29 0.47 -6.28
CA LYS A 129 9.31 1.45 -5.81
C LYS A 129 9.70 2.85 -6.28
N ASP A 130 8.74 3.58 -6.82
CA ASP A 130 8.90 4.96 -7.31
C ASP A 130 9.99 5.09 -8.40
N ALA A 131 10.26 4.01 -9.14
CA ALA A 131 11.23 4.03 -10.24
C ALA A 131 10.80 5.00 -11.34
N ASN A 132 11.74 5.83 -11.79
CA ASN A 132 11.54 6.75 -12.93
C ASN A 132 11.33 5.99 -14.25
N GLN A 133 11.82 4.75 -14.35
CA GLN A 133 11.65 3.90 -15.52
C GLN A 133 10.73 2.73 -15.18
N LYS A 134 9.63 2.63 -15.93
CA LYS A 134 8.66 1.55 -15.85
C LYS A 134 8.67 0.79 -17.17
N TYR A 135 8.38 -0.50 -17.11
CA TYR A 135 8.24 -1.30 -18.32
C TYR A 135 6.77 -1.29 -18.73
N GLU A 136 6.46 -0.55 -19.80
CA GLU A 136 5.11 -0.34 -20.29
C GLU A 136 4.93 -1.04 -21.62
N ILE A 137 3.91 -1.90 -21.71
CA ILE A 137 3.54 -2.60 -22.94
C ILE A 137 2.05 -2.42 -23.17
N MET A 138 1.70 -2.25 -24.44
CA MET A 138 0.34 -2.05 -24.89
C MET A 138 -0.09 -3.20 -25.79
N PHE A 139 -1.24 -3.77 -25.47
CA PHE A 139 -1.89 -4.82 -26.25
C PHE A 139 -3.15 -4.24 -26.86
N SER A 140 -3.14 -4.00 -28.16
CA SER A 140 -4.23 -3.31 -28.85
C SER A 140 -5.10 -4.28 -29.64
N GLU A 141 -6.38 -3.95 -29.73
CA GLU A 141 -7.34 -4.65 -30.59
C GLU A 141 -6.91 -4.51 -32.06
N ALA A 142 -6.59 -5.64 -32.70
CA ALA A 142 -6.25 -5.73 -34.13
C ALA A 142 -6.91 -6.99 -34.73
N GLY A 143 -7.95 -6.82 -35.54
CA GLY A 143 -8.68 -7.94 -36.15
C GLY A 143 -9.36 -8.83 -35.10
N ASN A 144 -9.16 -10.15 -35.20
CA ASN A 144 -9.70 -11.16 -34.26
C ASN A 144 -8.79 -11.39 -33.02
N SER A 145 -7.88 -10.47 -32.70
CA SER A 145 -6.96 -10.61 -31.56
C SER A 145 -7.70 -10.64 -30.23
N ASN A 146 -7.33 -11.56 -29.33
CA ASN A 146 -7.76 -11.52 -27.93
C ASN A 146 -6.70 -10.82 -27.07
N TYR A 147 -6.58 -9.51 -27.28
CA TYR A 147 -5.56 -8.67 -26.63
C TYR A 147 -5.64 -8.68 -25.09
N HIS A 148 -6.82 -8.99 -24.52
CA HIS A 148 -6.96 -9.22 -23.07
C HIS A 148 -6.21 -10.47 -22.62
N GLU A 149 -6.31 -11.58 -23.37
CA GLU A 149 -5.59 -12.82 -23.05
C GLU A 149 -4.09 -12.70 -23.23
N ASP A 150 -3.63 -12.03 -24.31
CA ASP A 150 -2.21 -11.81 -24.56
C ASP A 150 -1.57 -11.01 -23.42
N ALA A 151 -2.27 -9.97 -22.93
CA ALA A 151 -1.83 -9.18 -21.78
C ALA A 151 -1.75 -10.03 -20.51
N VAL A 152 -2.73 -10.91 -20.26
CA VAL A 152 -2.70 -11.82 -19.10
C VAL A 152 -1.56 -12.82 -19.19
N GLU A 153 -1.35 -13.45 -20.35
CA GLU A 153 -0.28 -14.44 -20.53
C GLU A 153 1.09 -13.84 -20.23
N MET A 154 1.34 -12.63 -20.77
CA MET A 154 2.58 -11.91 -20.51
C MET A 154 2.75 -11.62 -19.01
N VAL A 155 1.73 -11.07 -18.36
CA VAL A 155 1.86 -10.70 -16.96
C VAL A 155 2.02 -11.92 -16.06
N GLU A 156 1.26 -12.98 -16.27
CA GLU A 156 1.41 -14.20 -15.47
C GLU A 156 2.79 -14.83 -15.65
N ARG A 157 3.41 -14.68 -16.82
CA ARG A 157 4.82 -15.04 -17.02
C ARG A 157 5.76 -14.22 -16.14
N PHE A 158 5.56 -12.91 -16.03
CA PHE A 158 6.33 -12.06 -15.12
C PHE A 158 6.08 -12.42 -13.65
N MET A 159 4.83 -12.69 -13.26
CA MET A 159 4.50 -13.17 -11.91
C MET A 159 5.21 -14.49 -11.61
N LYS A 160 5.28 -15.40 -12.57
CA LYS A 160 6.00 -16.67 -12.40
C LYS A 160 7.51 -16.46 -12.26
N ILE A 161 8.11 -15.57 -13.07
CA ILE A 161 9.54 -15.25 -13.01
C ILE A 161 9.91 -14.57 -11.70
N SER A 162 9.01 -13.76 -11.11
CA SER A 162 9.20 -13.19 -9.78
C SER A 162 8.87 -14.15 -8.64
N GLN A 163 8.51 -15.41 -8.94
CA GLN A 163 7.99 -16.39 -7.97
C GLN A 163 6.82 -15.82 -7.15
N TYR A 164 5.97 -15.02 -7.79
CA TYR A 164 4.84 -14.31 -7.18
C TYR A 164 5.26 -13.33 -6.07
N GLY A 165 6.52 -12.89 -6.08
CA GLY A 165 7.11 -11.87 -5.22
C GLY A 165 6.77 -10.45 -5.66
N ILE A 166 5.48 -10.11 -5.65
CA ILE A 166 4.96 -8.78 -6.03
C ILE A 166 4.40 -8.09 -4.80
N SER A 167 4.76 -6.82 -4.58
CA SER A 167 4.30 -6.05 -3.42
C SER A 167 2.98 -5.32 -3.67
N THR A 168 2.79 -4.83 -4.89
CA THR A 168 1.66 -3.96 -5.26
C THR A 168 0.95 -4.49 -6.49
N LEU A 169 -0.38 -4.62 -6.39
CA LEU A 169 -1.25 -5.04 -7.48
C LEU A 169 -2.19 -3.91 -7.87
N ARG A 170 -2.22 -3.54 -9.15
CA ARG A 170 -3.13 -2.51 -9.69
C ARG A 170 -4.01 -3.11 -10.78
N VAL A 171 -5.32 -3.11 -10.60
CA VAL A 171 -6.26 -3.73 -11.54
C VAL A 171 -7.31 -2.73 -11.99
N ALA A 172 -7.27 -2.38 -13.27
CA ALA A 172 -8.27 -1.55 -13.93
C ALA A 172 -8.73 -2.15 -15.26
N MET A 173 -8.46 -3.44 -15.50
CA MET A 173 -8.89 -4.19 -16.68
C MET A 173 -10.24 -4.85 -16.40
N ARG A 174 -11.29 -4.42 -17.10
CA ARG A 174 -12.69 -4.83 -16.86
C ARG A 174 -12.99 -6.23 -17.40
N LYS A 175 -12.30 -6.65 -18.47
CA LYS A 175 -12.50 -7.96 -19.11
C LYS A 175 -11.35 -8.92 -18.84
N TYR A 176 -11.03 -9.13 -17.56
CA TYR A 176 -9.99 -10.08 -17.20
C TYR A 176 -10.47 -11.54 -17.47
N PRO A 177 -9.76 -12.34 -18.27
CA PRO A 177 -10.16 -13.70 -18.63
C PRO A 177 -9.92 -14.70 -17.47
N LEU A 178 -10.84 -14.72 -16.50
CA LEU A 178 -10.72 -15.51 -15.27
C LEU A 178 -10.47 -17.00 -15.51
N GLU A 179 -11.15 -17.59 -16.49
CA GLU A 179 -11.07 -19.03 -16.81
C GLU A 179 -9.70 -19.45 -17.34
N LYS A 180 -8.97 -18.52 -17.96
CA LYS A 180 -7.62 -18.77 -18.52
C LYS A 180 -6.51 -18.41 -17.56
N SER A 181 -6.83 -17.73 -16.46
CA SER A 181 -5.84 -17.32 -15.47
C SER A 181 -5.29 -18.51 -14.70
N ARG A 182 -3.96 -18.53 -14.55
CA ARG A 182 -3.25 -19.56 -13.77
C ARG A 182 -2.89 -19.07 -12.38
N ILE A 183 -3.32 -17.87 -11.99
CA ILE A 183 -3.04 -17.28 -10.68
C ILE A 183 -3.78 -18.06 -9.60
N LYS A 184 -3.02 -18.75 -8.77
CA LYS A 184 -3.53 -19.42 -7.56
C LYS A 184 -3.56 -18.47 -6.38
N PHE A 185 -2.42 -17.84 -6.08
CA PHE A 185 -2.25 -16.95 -4.94
C PHE A 185 -1.00 -16.06 -5.10
N LEU A 186 -1.02 -14.85 -4.54
CA LEU A 186 0.01 -13.82 -4.61
C LEU A 186 0.44 -13.45 -3.18
N PRO A 187 1.29 -14.26 -2.52
CA PRO A 187 1.50 -14.21 -1.07
C PRO A 187 2.17 -12.94 -0.54
N ASN A 188 2.91 -12.22 -1.39
CA ASN A 188 3.70 -11.06 -0.99
C ASN A 188 3.00 -9.72 -1.24
N VAL A 189 1.77 -9.74 -1.77
CA VAL A 189 1.01 -8.52 -2.07
C VAL A 189 0.57 -7.87 -0.77
N LYS A 190 0.97 -6.61 -0.61
CA LYS A 190 0.62 -5.76 0.54
C LYS A 190 -0.35 -4.66 0.16
N GLN A 191 -0.33 -4.20 -1.09
CA GLN A 191 -1.15 -3.10 -1.55
C GLN A 191 -1.94 -3.53 -2.78
N VAL A 192 -3.24 -3.22 -2.76
CA VAL A 192 -4.14 -3.54 -3.87
C VAL A 192 -4.93 -2.29 -4.24
N PHE A 193 -4.85 -1.90 -5.51
CA PHE A 193 -5.56 -0.76 -6.07
C PHE A 193 -6.44 -1.27 -7.20
N MET A 194 -7.75 -1.07 -7.09
CA MET A 194 -8.70 -1.52 -8.10
C MET A 194 -9.51 -0.36 -8.65
N SER A 195 -9.81 -0.47 -9.92
CA SER A 195 -10.70 0.42 -10.64
C SER A 195 -11.71 -0.39 -11.44
N LEU A 196 -12.58 -1.06 -10.69
CA LEU A 196 -13.52 -2.07 -11.18
C LEU A 196 -14.90 -1.83 -10.55
N ASN A 197 -15.95 -2.19 -11.27
CA ASN A 197 -17.34 -2.10 -10.80
C ASN A 197 -18.05 -3.46 -10.85
N ASP A 198 -17.30 -4.55 -11.06
CA ASP A 198 -17.78 -5.92 -11.07
C ASP A 198 -17.38 -6.61 -9.75
N ASP A 199 -18.37 -6.85 -8.89
CA ASP A 199 -18.19 -7.51 -7.60
C ASP A 199 -17.56 -8.91 -7.74
N ASN A 200 -17.88 -9.67 -8.78
CA ASN A 200 -17.33 -11.01 -8.98
C ASN A 200 -15.84 -10.94 -9.31
N LEU A 201 -15.46 -10.01 -10.18
CA LEU A 201 -14.06 -9.81 -10.53
C LEU A 201 -13.26 -9.28 -9.34
N ILE A 202 -13.82 -8.34 -8.56
CA ILE A 202 -13.17 -7.83 -7.34
C ILE A 202 -12.99 -8.96 -6.32
N LYS A 203 -14.04 -9.73 -6.03
CA LYS A 203 -13.99 -10.89 -5.12
C LYS A 203 -12.95 -11.91 -5.59
N TRP A 204 -12.88 -12.19 -6.89
CA TRP A 204 -11.89 -13.10 -7.45
C TRP A 204 -10.47 -12.60 -7.19
N TRP A 205 -10.16 -11.34 -7.46
CA TRP A 205 -8.83 -10.78 -7.20
C TRP A 205 -8.48 -10.77 -5.71
N LEU A 206 -9.42 -10.39 -4.85
CA LEU A 206 -9.21 -10.40 -3.40
C LEU A 206 -8.97 -11.83 -2.87
N SER A 207 -9.55 -12.86 -3.52
CA SER A 207 -9.26 -14.26 -3.19
C SER A 207 -7.82 -14.68 -3.49
N LYS A 208 -7.10 -13.94 -4.35
CA LYS A 208 -5.72 -14.23 -4.76
C LYS A 208 -4.67 -13.54 -3.89
N VAL A 209 -5.05 -12.74 -2.91
CA VAL A 209 -4.11 -11.95 -2.10
C VAL A 209 -4.28 -12.22 -0.59
N PRO A 210 -3.28 -11.88 0.25
CA PRO A 210 -3.36 -12.04 1.70
C PRO A 210 -4.51 -11.23 2.31
N LYS A 211 -4.97 -11.68 3.49
CA LYS A 211 -6.07 -11.04 4.24
C LYS A 211 -5.63 -9.73 4.91
N ASP A 212 -4.36 -9.61 5.27
CA ASP A 212 -3.76 -8.55 6.07
C ASP A 212 -3.06 -7.50 5.20
N LEU A 213 -3.80 -6.91 4.26
CA LEU A 213 -3.28 -5.89 3.35
C LEU A 213 -2.84 -4.64 4.13
N ASP A 214 -1.71 -4.05 3.72
CA ASP A 214 -1.31 -2.71 4.17
C ASP A 214 -2.27 -1.66 3.60
N GLU A 215 -2.74 -1.84 2.37
CA GLU A 215 -3.63 -0.90 1.71
C GLU A 215 -4.56 -1.56 0.70
N PHE A 216 -5.85 -1.23 0.78
CA PHE A 216 -6.84 -1.52 -0.25
C PHE A 216 -7.50 -0.22 -0.73
N GLN A 217 -7.48 -0.01 -2.04
CA GLN A 217 -8.20 1.09 -2.68
C GLN A 217 -9.14 0.58 -3.77
N LEU A 218 -10.38 1.09 -3.77
CA LEU A 218 -11.35 0.89 -4.83
C LEU A 218 -11.81 2.27 -5.33
N ILE A 219 -11.31 2.67 -6.50
CA ILE A 219 -11.49 4.01 -7.06
C ILE A 219 -11.96 3.88 -8.52
N PRO A 220 -13.06 4.52 -8.93
CA PRO A 220 -13.52 4.51 -10.31
C PRO A 220 -12.48 5.18 -11.22
N ARG A 221 -12.29 4.65 -12.42
CA ARG A 221 -11.23 5.16 -13.31
C ARG A 221 -11.54 6.57 -13.79
N ASP A 222 -12.75 6.74 -14.28
CA ASP A 222 -13.12 7.91 -15.08
C ASP A 222 -13.68 9.04 -14.19
N TYR A 223 -13.58 8.89 -12.85
CA TYR A 223 -14.28 9.70 -11.82
C TYR A 223 -15.78 9.92 -12.12
N SER A 224 -16.32 9.18 -13.08
CA SER A 224 -17.71 9.20 -13.47
C SER A 224 -18.49 8.57 -12.33
N PRO A 225 -19.64 9.14 -11.95
CA PRO A 225 -20.46 8.59 -10.88
C PRO A 225 -20.94 7.19 -11.26
N ILE A 226 -20.15 6.18 -10.89
CA ILE A 226 -20.63 4.81 -10.83
C ILE A 226 -21.62 4.82 -9.66
N LEU A 227 -22.88 4.53 -9.92
CA LEU A 227 -23.89 4.39 -8.87
C LEU A 227 -23.97 2.92 -8.41
N SER A 228 -22.82 2.23 -8.35
CA SER A 228 -22.77 0.85 -7.86
C SER A 228 -22.73 0.83 -6.35
N SER A 229 -23.65 0.08 -5.73
CA SER A 229 -23.49 -0.30 -4.34
C SER A 229 -22.47 -1.41 -4.23
N ILE A 230 -21.58 -1.31 -3.26
CA ILE A 230 -20.75 -2.43 -2.84
C ILE A 230 -21.66 -3.42 -2.10
N SER A 231 -21.62 -4.70 -2.45
CA SER A 231 -22.36 -5.71 -1.69
C SER A 231 -21.83 -5.84 -0.25
N THR A 232 -22.72 -6.09 0.70
CA THR A 232 -22.35 -6.36 2.11
C THR A 232 -21.40 -7.56 2.22
N GLU A 233 -21.55 -8.57 1.36
CA GLU A 233 -20.62 -9.69 1.26
C GLU A 233 -19.20 -9.26 0.91
N MET A 234 -19.04 -8.29 0.01
CA MET A 234 -17.73 -7.76 -0.32
C MET A 234 -17.12 -6.99 0.86
N LEU A 235 -17.90 -6.15 1.57
CA LEU A 235 -17.42 -5.45 2.77
C LEU A 235 -17.01 -6.39 3.89
N ALA A 236 -17.62 -7.57 3.97
CA ALA A 236 -17.29 -8.59 4.95
C ALA A 236 -16.00 -9.37 4.62
N LEU A 237 -15.39 -9.15 3.46
CA LEU A 237 -14.14 -9.82 3.10
C LEU A 237 -13.02 -9.42 4.06
N PRO A 238 -12.23 -10.39 4.57
CA PRO A 238 -11.12 -10.11 5.48
C PRO A 238 -10.12 -9.08 4.91
N GLN A 239 -9.89 -9.10 3.60
CA GLN A 239 -9.02 -8.18 2.88
C GLN A 239 -9.46 -6.72 2.99
N ILE A 240 -10.76 -6.47 3.18
CA ILE A 240 -11.33 -5.12 3.35
C ILE A 240 -11.43 -4.79 4.83
N VAL A 241 -11.96 -5.71 5.63
CA VAL A 241 -12.17 -5.52 7.08
C VAL A 241 -10.86 -5.28 7.82
N CYS A 242 -9.83 -6.07 7.52
CA CYS A 242 -8.58 -6.12 8.28
C CYS A 242 -7.44 -5.29 7.66
N CYS A 243 -7.66 -4.62 6.51
CA CYS A 243 -6.60 -3.84 5.90
C CYS A 243 -6.20 -2.65 6.77
N LYS A 244 -4.92 -2.24 6.74
CA LYS A 244 -4.44 -1.13 7.58
C LYS A 244 -4.92 0.24 7.05
N LYS A 245 -5.02 0.38 5.73
CA LYS A 245 -5.52 1.57 5.06
C LYS A 245 -6.61 1.19 4.04
N LEU A 246 -7.80 1.74 4.23
CA LEU A 246 -8.95 1.51 3.38
C LEU A 246 -9.35 2.80 2.67
N CYS A 247 -9.45 2.75 1.34
CA CYS A 247 -10.00 3.83 0.54
C CYS A 247 -11.06 3.29 -0.42
N ILE A 248 -12.29 3.79 -0.31
CA ILE A 248 -13.36 3.50 -1.26
C ILE A 248 -13.97 4.84 -1.66
N TYR A 249 -13.79 5.20 -2.94
CA TYR A 249 -14.11 6.54 -3.43
C TYR A 249 -15.61 6.78 -3.63
N GLU A 250 -15.99 8.01 -3.96
CA GLU A 250 -17.38 8.50 -3.97
C GLU A 250 -18.37 7.74 -4.85
N CYS A 251 -17.91 6.94 -5.78
CA CYS A 251 -18.77 6.19 -6.69
C CYS A 251 -19.18 4.82 -6.16
N TYR A 252 -19.09 4.61 -4.84
CA TYR A 252 -19.52 3.39 -4.20
C TYR A 252 -20.39 3.69 -2.98
N LYS A 253 -21.52 2.99 -2.88
CA LYS A 253 -22.41 3.11 -1.72
C LYS A 253 -21.92 2.20 -0.60
N PHE A 254 -21.48 2.81 0.49
CA PHE A 254 -21.25 2.12 1.76
C PHE A 254 -22.57 2.07 2.55
N LEU A 255 -22.91 0.90 3.10
CA LEU A 255 -24.21 0.63 3.72
C LEU A 255 -24.18 0.87 5.24
N ASN A 256 -25.38 1.11 5.80
CA ASN A 256 -25.55 1.24 7.25
C ASN A 256 -25.22 -0.09 7.96
N GLY A 257 -24.53 -0.01 9.09
CA GLY A 257 -24.19 -1.11 9.98
C GLY A 257 -22.84 -1.79 9.69
N ASP A 258 -22.19 -1.42 8.58
CA ASP A 258 -20.91 -2.01 8.16
C ASP A 258 -19.70 -1.18 8.60
N LEU A 259 -19.89 0.09 8.99
CA LEU A 259 -18.77 1.01 9.27
C LEU A 259 -18.01 0.57 10.51
N LEU A 260 -18.74 0.10 11.51
CA LEU A 260 -18.22 -0.30 12.81
C LEU A 260 -17.43 -1.61 12.77
N LYS A 261 -17.56 -2.38 11.68
CA LYS A 261 -16.85 -3.65 11.49
C LYS A 261 -15.40 -3.46 11.05
N LEU A 262 -15.06 -2.29 10.49
CA LEU A 262 -13.76 -2.02 9.91
C LEU A 262 -12.66 -1.93 10.99
N GLN A 263 -11.49 -2.47 10.68
CA GLN A 263 -10.31 -2.48 11.56
C GLN A 263 -9.15 -1.65 11.00
N ALA A 264 -9.41 -0.81 9.99
CA ALA A 264 -8.40 0.03 9.38
C ALA A 264 -7.96 1.17 10.29
N ARG A 265 -6.66 1.49 10.24
CA ARG A 265 -6.05 2.63 10.94
C ARG A 265 -6.26 3.94 10.20
N ARG A 266 -6.39 3.88 8.87
CA ARG A 266 -6.70 5.00 7.99
C ARG A 266 -7.88 4.63 7.11
N ILE A 267 -8.94 5.43 7.15
CA ILE A 267 -10.20 5.18 6.43
C ILE A 267 -10.52 6.37 5.53
N SER A 268 -10.93 6.13 4.30
CA SER A 268 -11.46 7.13 3.38
C SER A 268 -12.65 6.53 2.64
N LEU A 269 -13.87 6.97 2.97
CA LEU A 269 -15.10 6.37 2.45
C LEU A 269 -16.11 7.42 2.04
N ASN A 270 -16.92 7.10 1.03
CA ASN A 270 -18.18 7.80 0.83
C ASN A 270 -19.30 7.18 1.66
N ILE A 271 -19.94 8.02 2.47
CA ILE A 271 -20.91 7.64 3.47
C ILE A 271 -22.30 8.25 3.21
N GLN A 272 -22.67 8.54 1.95
CA GLN A 272 -23.97 9.16 1.62
C GLN A 272 -25.17 8.50 2.31
N HIS A 273 -25.14 7.17 2.42
CA HIS A 273 -26.24 6.37 2.98
C HIS A 273 -26.07 6.03 4.46
N VAL A 274 -24.91 6.33 5.04
CA VAL A 274 -24.64 6.10 6.46
C VAL A 274 -25.44 7.09 7.30
N SER A 275 -26.06 6.62 8.37
CA SER A 275 -26.86 7.42 9.29
C SER A 275 -25.98 8.22 10.25
N ASP A 276 -26.50 9.36 10.73
CA ASP A 276 -25.79 10.18 11.72
C ASP A 276 -25.65 9.42 13.05
N THR A 277 -26.59 8.51 13.35
CA THR A 277 -26.51 7.59 14.49
C THR A 277 -25.33 6.63 14.40
N GLU A 278 -25.04 6.08 13.22
CA GLU A 278 -23.89 5.17 13.04
C GLU A 278 -22.56 5.91 13.12
N ILE A 279 -22.50 7.14 12.59
CA ILE A 279 -21.30 8.00 12.74
C ILE A 279 -21.12 8.40 14.20
N ASN A 280 -22.22 8.70 14.91
CA ASN A 280 -22.18 8.89 16.36
C ASN A 280 -21.68 7.61 17.07
N GLN A 281 -22.13 6.43 16.65
CA GLN A 281 -21.66 5.13 17.19
C GLN A 281 -20.17 4.91 16.97
N PHE A 282 -19.65 5.36 15.83
CA PHE A 282 -18.22 5.35 15.53
C PHE A 282 -17.42 6.28 16.47
N LEU A 283 -18.02 7.41 16.88
CA LEU A 283 -17.42 8.35 17.84
C LEU A 283 -17.60 7.89 19.31
N ILE A 284 -18.73 7.27 19.64
CA ILE A 284 -19.14 6.83 20.99
C ILE A 284 -20.08 5.64 20.88
N VAL A 285 -19.89 4.59 21.68
CA VAL A 285 -21.00 3.64 21.92
C VAL A 285 -21.60 3.89 23.30
N ARG A 286 -22.88 4.25 23.33
CA ARG A 286 -23.72 4.17 24.54
C ARG A 286 -23.89 2.71 24.92
N ASN A 287 -23.50 2.37 26.14
CA ASN A 287 -23.87 1.11 26.75
C ASN A 287 -25.38 1.15 27.05
N LYS A 288 -26.21 0.53 26.21
CA LYS A 288 -27.58 0.17 26.60
C LYS A 288 -27.81 -1.29 26.24
N ASN A 289 -27.69 -2.11 27.27
CA ASN A 289 -28.21 -3.45 27.55
C ASN A 289 -29.27 -4.08 26.62
N ASN A 290 -29.16 -4.05 25.29
CA ASN A 290 -30.06 -4.77 24.37
C ASN A 290 -29.51 -4.89 22.94
N VAL A 291 -28.20 -5.11 22.77
CA VAL A 291 -27.65 -5.55 21.49
C VAL A 291 -27.07 -6.94 21.69
N SER A 292 -27.70 -7.93 21.06
CA SER A 292 -27.34 -9.33 21.08
C SER A 292 -25.82 -9.52 20.99
N GLU A 293 -25.28 -10.46 21.76
CA GLU A 293 -23.86 -10.80 21.95
C GLU A 293 -23.03 -11.11 20.68
N LYS A 294 -23.58 -10.90 19.47
CA LYS A 294 -22.98 -11.25 18.19
C LYS A 294 -22.22 -10.12 17.47
N ILE A 295 -22.21 -8.88 17.97
CA ILE A 295 -21.47 -7.77 17.32
C ILE A 295 -20.35 -7.28 18.24
N LYS A 296 -19.15 -7.85 18.06
CA LYS A 296 -17.95 -7.61 18.89
C LYS A 296 -16.97 -6.58 18.29
N PHE A 297 -17.45 -5.62 17.50
CA PHE A 297 -16.59 -4.57 16.92
C PHE A 297 -17.27 -3.22 17.04
N PHE A 298 -16.83 -2.45 18.02
CA PHE A 298 -17.33 -1.10 18.28
C PHE A 298 -16.14 -0.21 18.54
N GLN A 299 -15.78 0.61 17.54
CA GLN A 299 -14.81 1.67 17.69
C GLN A 299 -15.36 2.67 18.71
N ASN A 300 -14.70 2.75 19.85
CA ASN A 300 -15.13 3.50 21.02
C ASN A 300 -13.96 4.38 21.47
N TRP A 301 -13.75 5.50 20.78
CA TRP A 301 -12.63 6.38 21.10
C TRP A 301 -12.70 6.86 22.55
N GLN A 302 -13.86 7.37 22.97
CA GLN A 302 -14.03 7.93 24.30
C GLN A 302 -13.87 6.89 25.42
N ASN A 303 -14.31 5.64 25.26
CA ASN A 303 -14.10 4.57 26.27
C ASN A 303 -12.96 3.60 25.93
N GLY A 304 -12.08 3.97 24.99
CA GLY A 304 -10.84 3.25 24.69
C GLY A 304 -10.95 1.91 23.96
N LYS A 305 -12.09 1.60 23.32
CA LYS A 305 -12.22 0.43 22.44
C LYS A 305 -12.03 0.84 20.97
N TYR A 306 -10.92 1.46 20.61
CA TYR A 306 -10.63 1.84 19.22
C TYR A 306 -9.62 0.89 18.58
N VAL A 307 -9.50 0.94 17.25
CA VAL A 307 -8.51 0.15 16.50
C VAL A 307 -7.10 0.54 16.98
N ASP A 308 -6.29 -0.45 17.37
CA ASP A 308 -4.92 -0.17 17.78
C ASP A 308 -4.11 0.50 16.65
N GLY A 309 -3.50 1.63 16.99
CA GLY A 309 -2.80 2.49 16.05
C GLY A 309 -3.70 3.27 15.09
N PHE A 310 -4.99 3.47 15.39
CA PHE A 310 -5.87 4.36 14.63
C PHE A 310 -5.24 5.74 14.38
N LYS A 311 -5.43 6.26 13.17
CA LYS A 311 -4.84 7.52 12.70
C LYS A 311 -5.91 8.47 12.21
N GLU A 312 -6.68 8.09 11.20
CA GLU A 312 -7.63 9.01 10.58
C GLU A 312 -8.82 8.29 9.94
N ALA A 313 -9.95 8.98 9.90
CA ALA A 313 -11.10 8.62 9.10
C ALA A 313 -11.63 9.87 8.38
N CYS A 314 -11.63 9.82 7.05
CA CYS A 314 -12.17 10.85 6.17
C CYS A 314 -13.45 10.31 5.53
N PHE A 315 -14.57 10.95 5.81
CA PHE A 315 -15.85 10.53 5.29
C PHE A 315 -16.44 11.59 4.38
N PHE A 316 -16.63 11.24 3.11
CA PHE A 316 -17.23 12.11 2.09
C PHE A 316 -18.75 11.95 2.10
N SER A 317 -19.47 13.07 2.03
CA SER A 317 -20.93 13.09 2.12
C SER A 317 -21.48 14.42 1.66
N THR A 318 -22.40 14.43 0.69
CA THR A 318 -23.15 15.66 0.35
C THR A 318 -24.42 15.83 1.20
N LYS A 319 -24.79 14.80 1.99
CA LYS A 319 -25.89 14.87 2.95
C LYS A 319 -25.59 15.90 4.05
N ARG A 320 -26.54 16.82 4.29
CA ARG A 320 -26.53 17.71 5.46
C ARG A 320 -26.69 16.88 6.73
N ARG A 321 -25.71 16.97 7.63
CA ARG A 321 -25.62 16.18 8.87
C ARG A 321 -26.16 16.98 10.07
N ASP A 322 -26.86 16.32 10.98
CA ASP A 322 -27.31 16.95 12.25
C ASP A 322 -26.23 16.76 13.32
N LEU A 323 -25.51 17.85 13.61
CA LEU A 323 -24.46 17.87 14.65
C LEU A 323 -25.00 17.49 16.03
N ARG A 324 -26.28 17.75 16.34
CA ARG A 324 -26.87 17.36 17.63
C ARG A 324 -26.97 15.84 17.78
N ILE A 325 -27.22 15.14 16.68
CA ILE A 325 -27.23 13.67 16.65
C ILE A 325 -25.79 13.16 16.68
N LEU A 326 -24.91 13.70 15.84
CA LEU A 326 -23.51 13.28 15.74
C LEU A 326 -22.76 13.42 17.07
N LEU A 327 -23.04 14.47 17.84
CA LEU A 327 -22.37 14.77 19.09
C LEU A 327 -23.17 14.30 20.32
N SER A 328 -24.32 13.67 20.13
CA SER A 328 -25.18 13.24 21.24
C SER A 328 -24.44 12.30 22.18
N GLY A 329 -24.36 12.69 23.45
CA GLY A 329 -23.71 11.89 24.50
C GLY A 329 -22.19 11.95 24.53
N ILE A 330 -21.53 12.82 23.76
CA ILE A 330 -20.09 13.09 23.94
C ILE A 330 -19.94 14.03 25.14
N GLU A 331 -19.17 13.60 26.13
CA GLU A 331 -18.80 14.43 27.28
C GLU A 331 -17.48 15.17 27.02
N ASN A 332 -17.30 16.33 27.65
CA ASN A 332 -16.06 17.13 27.64
C ASN A 332 -15.56 17.52 26.24
N ILE A 333 -16.47 17.84 25.31
CA ILE A 333 -16.11 18.41 24.01
C ILE A 333 -15.42 19.76 24.23
N ILE A 334 -14.26 19.95 23.60
CA ILE A 334 -13.58 21.25 23.56
C ILE A 334 -13.81 21.83 22.17
N MET A 335 -14.42 23.00 22.09
CA MET A 335 -14.57 23.73 20.83
C MET A 335 -13.22 24.33 20.44
N TRP A 336 -12.88 24.31 19.15
CA TRP A 336 -11.74 25.09 18.65
C TRP A 336 -12.20 26.55 18.49
N ASP A 337 -12.23 27.28 19.59
CA ASP A 337 -12.37 28.74 19.62
C ASP A 337 -11.07 29.43 19.19
N ASP A 338 -11.03 30.76 19.25
CA ASP A 338 -9.86 31.51 18.79
C ASP A 338 -8.64 31.30 19.68
N ASP A 339 -8.83 31.15 20.99
CA ASP A 339 -7.77 30.84 21.95
C ASP A 339 -7.14 29.47 21.64
N PHE A 340 -7.95 28.43 21.45
CA PHE A 340 -7.42 27.10 21.10
C PHE A 340 -6.63 27.15 19.79
N LYS A 341 -7.13 27.88 18.79
CA LYS A 341 -6.46 28.01 17.48
C LYS A 341 -5.13 28.74 17.59
N GLU A 342 -5.03 29.76 18.46
CA GLU A 342 -3.80 30.51 18.69
C GLU A 342 -2.77 29.65 19.43
N GLU A 343 -3.16 29.04 20.54
CA GLU A 343 -2.32 28.13 21.33
C GLU A 343 -1.81 26.93 20.52
N ASN A 344 -2.63 26.45 19.57
CA ASN A 344 -2.37 25.27 18.75
C ASN A 344 -2.26 25.62 17.26
N SER A 345 -1.62 26.74 16.96
CA SER A 345 -1.51 27.29 15.59
C SER A 345 -0.88 26.33 14.57
N GLU A 346 0.09 25.50 14.97
CA GLU A 346 0.73 24.52 14.08
C GLU A 346 -0.27 23.49 13.54
N ILE A 347 -1.05 22.85 14.42
CA ILE A 347 -2.04 21.85 14.01
C ILE A 347 -3.19 22.50 13.24
N TYR A 348 -3.62 23.70 13.63
CA TYR A 348 -4.64 24.46 12.92
C TYR A 348 -4.21 24.82 11.49
N ALA A 349 -2.96 25.25 11.29
CA ALA A 349 -2.41 25.52 9.97
C ALA A 349 -2.36 24.26 9.08
N ILE A 350 -1.98 23.11 9.64
CA ILE A 350 -1.98 21.84 8.89
C ILE A 350 -3.42 21.44 8.53
N LEU A 351 -4.36 21.55 9.46
CA LEU A 351 -5.75 21.19 9.24
C LEU A 351 -6.37 22.04 8.13
N LYS A 352 -6.13 23.35 8.12
CA LYS A 352 -6.55 24.27 7.04
C LYS A 352 -6.00 23.91 5.66
N ARG A 353 -4.76 23.37 5.60
CA ARG A 353 -4.15 22.92 4.33
C ARG A 353 -4.72 21.59 3.85
N ARG A 354 -5.08 20.69 4.77
CA ARG A 354 -5.58 19.34 4.43
C ARG A 354 -7.09 19.28 4.22
N CYS A 355 -7.85 20.12 4.90
CA CYS A 355 -9.31 20.08 4.94
C CYS A 355 -9.89 21.50 4.93
N PHE A 356 -11.09 21.65 4.39
CA PHE A 356 -11.87 22.86 4.63
C PHE A 356 -12.31 22.86 6.10
N VAL A 357 -11.80 23.81 6.89
CA VAL A 357 -12.07 23.89 8.33
C VAL A 357 -13.33 24.70 8.56
N LYS A 358 -14.35 24.08 9.15
CA LYS A 358 -15.57 24.76 9.63
C LYS A 358 -15.75 24.54 11.12
N THR A 359 -16.48 23.50 11.50
CA THR A 359 -16.76 23.18 12.89
C THR A 359 -15.73 22.16 13.35
N CYS A 360 -14.70 22.63 14.06
CA CYS A 360 -13.68 21.79 14.65
C CYS A 360 -13.89 21.64 16.15
N ILE A 361 -13.81 20.40 16.62
CA ILE A 361 -13.90 20.06 18.03
C ILE A 361 -12.81 19.06 18.40
N GLN A 362 -12.43 19.09 19.68
CA GLN A 362 -11.60 18.08 20.31
C GLN A 362 -12.45 17.19 21.21
N ILE A 363 -12.27 15.87 21.11
CA ILE A 363 -12.96 14.87 21.94
C ILE A 363 -11.90 14.10 22.75
N PRO A 364 -11.76 14.38 24.06
CA PRO A 364 -10.88 13.65 24.96
C PRO A 364 -11.34 12.21 25.21
N SER A 365 -10.39 11.31 25.46
CA SER A 365 -10.66 9.97 25.95
C SER A 365 -10.99 9.99 27.44
N LYS A 366 -11.94 9.16 27.89
CA LYS A 366 -12.24 8.92 29.31
C LYS A 366 -11.17 8.09 30.00
N LEU A 367 -10.40 7.27 29.25
CA LEU A 367 -9.32 6.48 29.83
C LEU A 367 -8.07 7.32 30.12
N ASN A 368 -7.81 8.31 29.27
CA ASN A 368 -6.72 9.25 29.44
C ASN A 368 -7.12 10.58 28.81
N SER A 369 -7.41 11.58 29.64
CA SER A 369 -7.87 12.90 29.19
C SER A 369 -6.84 13.65 28.34
N PHE A 370 -5.57 13.24 28.35
CA PHE A 370 -4.52 13.80 27.51
C PHE A 370 -4.43 13.12 26.11
N ASN A 371 -5.21 12.07 25.87
CA ASN A 371 -5.40 11.50 24.54
C ASN A 371 -6.74 11.99 23.97
N SER A 372 -6.77 12.40 22.71
CA SER A 372 -7.99 12.96 22.11
C SER A 372 -8.00 12.85 20.57
N ILE A 373 -9.20 12.91 19.98
CA ILE A 373 -9.38 13.06 18.52
C ILE A 373 -9.88 14.46 18.18
N THR A 374 -9.47 14.97 17.03
CA THR A 374 -10.07 16.15 16.41
C THR A 374 -11.14 15.67 15.43
N ALA A 375 -12.35 16.21 15.53
CA ALA A 375 -13.39 16.03 14.54
C ALA A 375 -13.67 17.38 13.84
N ASN A 376 -13.54 17.40 12.52
CA ASN A 376 -13.89 18.54 11.67
C ASN A 376 -15.12 18.18 10.84
N PHE A 377 -16.17 18.97 10.99
CA PHE A 377 -17.41 18.83 10.24
C PHE A 377 -17.52 19.97 9.23
N ASP A 378 -17.50 19.59 7.95
CA ASP A 378 -17.84 20.45 6.82
C ASP A 378 -19.12 19.93 6.14
N ASN A 379 -19.72 20.75 5.27
CA ASN A 379 -20.90 20.40 4.49
C ASN A 379 -20.68 19.16 3.60
N HIS A 380 -19.43 18.88 3.20
CA HIS A 380 -19.11 17.81 2.26
C HIS A 380 -18.28 16.68 2.88
N MET A 381 -17.74 16.89 4.08
CA MET A 381 -16.82 15.95 4.71
C MET A 381 -16.93 15.93 6.23
N ILE A 382 -16.75 14.74 6.81
CA ILE A 382 -16.46 14.56 8.23
C ILE A 382 -15.04 14.00 8.32
N ASN A 383 -14.14 14.73 8.96
CA ASN A 383 -12.77 14.27 9.17
C ASN A 383 -12.52 14.04 10.65
N ILE A 384 -11.98 12.86 10.98
CA ILE A 384 -11.65 12.46 12.35
C ILE A 384 -10.18 12.09 12.37
N PHE A 385 -9.41 12.72 13.25
CA PHE A 385 -7.97 12.51 13.37
C PHE A 385 -7.57 12.21 14.81
N ALA A 386 -6.72 11.21 15.04
CA ALA A 386 -6.11 10.96 16.34
C ALA A 386 -4.98 11.99 16.59
N THR A 387 -5.31 13.09 17.26
CA THR A 387 -4.45 14.28 17.31
C THR A 387 -3.83 14.56 18.67
N GLY A 388 -4.54 14.32 19.76
CA GLY A 388 -4.01 14.52 21.11
C GLY A 388 -3.30 13.26 21.59
N LYS A 389 -2.03 13.41 21.95
CA LYS A 389 -1.24 12.35 22.58
C LYS A 389 -0.78 12.79 23.96
N ALA A 390 -1.00 11.92 24.94
CA ALA A 390 -0.50 12.08 26.28
C ALA A 390 1.03 12.08 26.28
N MET A 391 1.61 13.16 26.81
CA MET A 391 3.04 13.34 26.98
C MET A 391 3.34 13.70 28.43
N LYS A 392 4.60 13.53 28.84
CA LYS A 392 5.07 13.91 30.17
C LYS A 392 6.32 14.78 30.01
N ARG A 393 6.33 15.93 30.67
CA ARG A 393 7.50 16.82 30.75
C ARG A 393 7.65 17.25 32.21
N ASP A 394 8.84 17.08 32.77
CA ASP A 394 9.17 17.47 34.15
C ASP A 394 8.15 16.96 35.18
N GLY A 395 7.73 15.69 35.04
CA GLY A 395 6.73 15.09 35.93
C GLY A 395 5.27 15.40 35.60
N LYS A 396 4.99 16.49 34.87
CA LYS A 396 3.63 16.94 34.53
C LYS A 396 3.14 16.32 33.23
N GLN A 397 1.91 15.81 33.23
CA GLN A 397 1.25 15.34 32.01
C GLN A 397 0.68 16.53 31.23
N TYR A 398 0.76 16.45 29.91
CA TYR A 398 0.17 17.42 28.99
C TYR A 398 -0.24 16.74 27.69
N THR A 399 -1.17 17.37 26.96
CA THR A 399 -1.56 16.92 25.62
C THR A 399 -0.65 17.55 24.59
N ARG A 400 -0.03 16.73 23.74
CA ARG A 400 0.63 17.22 22.53
C ARG A 400 -0.28 16.99 21.34
N TYR A 401 -0.78 18.06 20.75
CA TYR A 401 -1.59 18.00 19.54
C TYR A 401 -0.71 17.92 18.29
N ARG A 402 -0.91 16.89 17.46
CA ARG A 402 -0.23 16.70 16.17
C ARG A 402 -1.11 15.97 15.17
N MET A 403 -0.98 16.29 13.89
CA MET A 403 -1.59 15.47 12.84
C MET A 403 -0.87 14.10 12.72
N PRO A 404 -1.63 13.01 12.49
CA PRO A 404 -1.13 11.62 12.50
C PRO A 404 -0.42 11.12 11.23
#